data_AF-A0A3C1B6T2-F1
#
_entry.id   AF-A0A3C1B6T2-F1
#
_cell.length_a   1.000
_cell.length_b   1.000
_cell.length_c   1.000
_cell.angle_alpha   90.00
_cell.angle_beta   90.00
_cell.angle_gamma   90.00
#
_symmetry.space_group_name_H-M   'P 1'
#
loop_
_entity.id
_entity.type
_entity.pdbx_description
1 polymer ?
#
loop_
_entity_poly.entity_id
_entity_poly.type
_entity_poly.pdbx_seq_one_letter_code
_entity_poly.pdbx_strand_id
1 'polypeptide(L)' 'MSTPVQIPFDNSFAKLPAGFYTKLPATAVKAPKMIAYNQGLAKDLGITGGSESTLAEIFSG' A
#
# COMPACT_ATOMS: atom_id res chain seq x y z
N MET A 1 -3.18 11.14 17.69
CA MET A 1 -3.79 11.07 16.34
C MET A 1 -2.73 10.49 15.41
N SER A 2 -2.99 9.36 14.76
CA SER A 2 -1.99 8.74 13.87
C SER A 2 -1.90 9.51 12.56
N THR A 3 -0.68 9.82 12.11
CA THR A 3 -0.44 10.43 10.79
C THR A 3 -0.95 9.50 9.69
N PRO A 4 -1.72 9.97 8.69
CA PRO A 4 -2.19 9.13 7.59
C PRO A 4 -1.01 8.58 6.78
N VAL A 5 -1.15 7.34 6.28
CA VAL A 5 -0.15 6.73 5.39
C VAL A 5 -0.11 7.50 4.07
N GLN A 6 1.08 7.83 3.60
CA GLN A 6 1.34 8.46 2.30
C GLN A 6 2.27 7.57 1.49
N ILE A 7 1.86 7.28 0.26
CA ILE A 7 2.66 6.53 -0.73
C ILE A 7 2.63 7.34 -2.03
N PRO A 8 3.78 7.75 -2.58
CA PRO A 8 3.84 8.62 -3.76
C PRO A 8 3.63 7.82 -5.06
N PHE A 9 2.43 7.28 -5.27
CA PHE A 9 2.10 6.52 -6.48
C PHE A 9 2.09 7.39 -7.73
N ASP A 10 2.74 6.91 -8.80
CA ASP A 10 2.44 7.31 -10.17
C ASP A 10 1.78 6.15 -10.92
N ASN A 11 0.45 6.21 -11.04
CA ASN A 11 -0.36 5.16 -11.68
C ASN A 11 -0.38 5.29 -13.21
N SER A 12 0.77 5.55 -13.84
CA SER A 12 0.87 5.77 -15.28
C SER A 12 0.38 4.59 -16.13
N PHE A 13 0.53 3.34 -15.65
CA PHE A 13 -0.03 2.16 -16.31
C PHE A 13 -1.57 2.15 -16.32
N ALA A 14 -2.22 2.61 -15.24
CA ALA A 14 -3.68 2.69 -15.16
C ALA A 14 -4.28 3.80 -16.06
N LYS A 15 -3.44 4.70 -16.59
CA LYS A 15 -3.85 5.75 -17.55
C LYS A 15 -3.91 5.22 -18.99
N LEU A 16 -3.43 4.01 -19.26
CA LEU A 16 -3.55 3.37 -20.58
C LEU A 16 -5.02 3.08 -20.93
N PRO A 17 -5.36 2.83 -22.21
CA PRO A 17 -6.71 2.44 -22.59
C PRO A 17 -7.20 1.18 -21.86
N ALA A 18 -8.53 1.05 -21.67
CA ALA A 18 -9.14 -0.01 -20.87
C ALA A 18 -8.86 -1.45 -21.35
N GLY A 19 -8.36 -1.64 -22.58
CA GLY A 19 -7.96 -2.96 -23.08
C GLY A 19 -6.61 -3.46 -22.53
N PHE A 20 -5.83 -2.61 -21.87
CA PHE A 20 -4.51 -2.95 -21.35
C PHE A 20 -4.52 -3.48 -19.91
N TYR A 21 -5.62 -3.29 -19.17
CA TYR A 21 -5.74 -3.72 -17.78
C TYR A 21 -7.18 -3.99 -17.37
N THR A 22 -7.34 -4.80 -16.32
CA THR A 22 -8.61 -4.98 -15.61
C THR A 22 -8.51 -4.37 -14.23
N LYS A 23 -9.52 -3.61 -13.81
CA LYS A 23 -9.60 -3.10 -12.43
C LYS A 23 -10.06 -4.23 -11.52
N LEU A 24 -9.17 -4.72 -10.66
CA LEU A 24 -9.47 -5.74 -9.67
C LEU A 24 -9.10 -5.23 -8.28
N PRO A 25 -10.02 -5.25 -7.31
CA PRO A 25 -9.68 -4.98 -5.92
C PRO A 25 -8.84 -6.14 -5.37
N ALA A 26 -7.97 -5.84 -4.40
CA ALA A 26 -7.30 -6.88 -3.65
C ALA A 26 -8.29 -7.55 -2.67
N THR A 27 -7.98 -8.79 -2.27
CA THR A 27 -8.84 -9.60 -1.39
C THR A 27 -8.24 -9.66 0.00
N ALA A 28 -8.93 -9.05 0.96
CA ALA A 28 -8.47 -8.95 2.35
C ALA A 28 -8.37 -10.29 3.07
N VAL A 29 -7.33 -10.42 3.91
CA VAL A 29 -7.22 -11.50 4.90
C VAL A 29 -8.00 -11.17 6.17
N LYS A 30 -8.36 -12.21 6.93
CA LYS A 30 -9.23 -12.06 8.11
C LYS A 30 -8.57 -11.39 9.33
N ALA A 31 -7.26 -11.51 9.49
CA ALA A 31 -6.57 -11.08 10.71
C ALA A 31 -5.15 -10.57 10.39
N PRO A 32 -5.03 -9.39 9.75
CA PRO A 32 -3.74 -8.85 9.33
C PRO A 32 -2.87 -8.49 10.53
N LYS A 33 -1.58 -8.87 10.45
CA LYS A 33 -0.55 -8.54 11.44
C LYS A 33 0.78 -8.33 10.72
N MET A 34 1.55 -7.36 11.18
CA MET A 34 2.90 -7.13 10.66
C MET A 34 3.83 -8.24 11.15
N ILE A 35 4.52 -8.89 10.22
CA ILE A 35 5.56 -9.88 10.55
C ILE A 35 6.94 -9.21 10.49
N ALA A 36 7.17 -8.45 9.43
CA ALA A 36 8.37 -7.65 9.23
C ALA A 36 8.06 -6.49 8.28
N TYR A 37 8.72 -5.35 8.48
CA TYR A 37 8.60 -4.18 7.63
C TYR A 37 9.98 -3.57 7.37
N ASN A 38 10.31 -3.35 6.10
CA ASN A 38 11.60 -2.77 5.73
C ASN A 38 11.54 -1.24 5.82
N GLN A 39 11.89 -0.69 6.99
CA GLN A 39 11.91 0.74 7.24
C GLN A 39 12.89 1.51 6.32
N GLY A 40 14.04 0.90 5.98
CA GLY A 40 15.03 1.51 5.09
C GLY A 40 14.47 1.71 3.69
N LEU A 41 13.90 0.64 3.12
CA LEU A 41 13.26 0.71 1.80
C LEU A 41 12.05 1.64 1.80
N ALA A 42 11.25 1.67 2.87
CA ALA A 42 10.13 2.58 2.98
C ALA A 42 10.57 4.05 2.86
N LYS A 43 11.69 4.41 3.51
CA LYS A 43 12.29 5.74 3.38
C LYS A 43 12.71 6.04 1.94
N ASP A 44 13.37 5.09 1.28
CA ASP A 44 13.83 5.25 -0.10
C ASP A 44 12.67 5.41 -1.09
N LEU A 45 11.55 4.73 -0.84
CA LEU A 45 10.31 4.83 -1.63
C LEU A 45 9.42 6.03 -1.26
N GLY A 46 9.77 6.80 -0.22
CA GLY A 46 8.96 7.92 0.26
C GLY A 46 7.66 7.52 0.96
N ILE A 47 7.57 6.28 1.46
CA ILE A 47 6.41 5.79 2.23
C ILE A 47 6.51 6.36 3.66
N THR A 48 5.50 7.13 4.07
CA THR A 48 5.51 7.81 5.38
C THR A 48 4.17 7.68 6.11
N GLY A 49 4.19 7.87 7.44
CA GLY A 49 2.98 7.80 8.28
C GLY A 49 2.48 6.38 8.53
N GLY A 50 1.33 6.29 9.21
CA GLY A 50 0.70 5.04 9.61
C GLY A 50 1.20 4.46 10.93
N SER A 51 0.31 3.76 11.62
CA SER A 51 0.68 2.82 12.67
C SER A 51 1.00 1.45 12.07
N GLU A 52 1.66 0.58 12.82
CA GLU A 52 1.92 -0.81 12.38
C GLU A 52 0.63 -1.55 12.01
N SER A 53 -0.46 -1.38 12.77
CA SER A 53 -1.77 -1.95 12.47
C SER A 53 -2.32 -1.44 11.13
N THR A 54 -2.20 -0.12 10.90
CA THR A 54 -2.66 0.50 9.64
C THR A 54 -1.87 -0.01 8.44
N LEU A 55 -0.55 -0.15 8.58
CA LEU A 55 0.29 -0.70 7.52
C LEU A 55 -0.02 -2.19 7.29
N ALA A 56 -0.27 -2.95 8.35
CA ALA A 56 -0.67 -4.35 8.23
C ALA A 56 -1.99 -4.49 7.46
N GLU A 57 -2.99 -3.65 7.74
CA GLU A 57 -4.24 -3.62 6.97
C GLU A 57 -3.99 -3.32 5.49
N ILE A 58 -3.27 -2.22 5.18
CA ILE A 58 -2.99 -1.79 3.79
C ILE A 58 -2.26 -2.86 2.97
N PHE A 59 -1.29 -3.58 3.56
CA PHE A 59 -0.48 -4.57 2.85
C PHE A 59 -1.05 -5.99 2.88
N SER A 60 -2.31 -6.15 3.30
CA SER A 60 -2.94 -7.47 3.51
C SER A 60 -4.15 -7.78 2.63
N GLY A 61 -4.35 -6.98 1.58
CA GLY A 61 -5.38 -7.18 0.57
C GLY A 61 -6.60 -6.31 0.77
#